data_AF-A0A2E3MKD6-F1
#
_entry.id   AF-A0A2E3MKD6-F1
#
_cell.length_a   1.000
_cell.length_b   1.000
_cell.length_c   1.000
_cell.angle_alpha   90.00
_cell.angle_beta   90.00
_cell.angle_gamma   90.00
#
_symmetry.space_group_name_H-M   'P 1'
#
loop_
_entity.id
_entity.type
_entity.pdbx_description
1 polymer ?
#
loop_
_entity_poly.entity_id
_entity_poly.type
_entity_poly.pdbx_seq_one_letter_code
_entity_poly.pdbx_strand_id
1 'polypeptide(L)'
;MRWHQWFIIKIEAIAMLKAAFRHKPRDYNTLVTNATIILLISPGQEYHEGEKFKATVELLNRSGFAKCHVMVGDTNYRHTLQIEHKSPNDCYWRAKIMGQHWVARNSNILQQLAIPYEIFHWDRWLCHPRYNDYKQQVDNLFDNEPSFREAFLFSANKFVRRFCNADIDIHFAIQQSLEYLKEECAVIMPLWAELGYQHIVYPGNMLKAMETTYQQTVLPMKRLIYWYPLRFKRLVEAEDSVCNYKQVA
;
A
#
# COMPACT_ATOMS: atom_id res chain seq x y z
N MET A 1 56.05 3.78 34.08
CA MET A 1 55.36 3.85 32.77
C MET A 1 53.92 3.43 32.96
N ARG A 2 52.97 4.38 32.98
CA ARG A 2 51.53 4.08 32.99
C ARG A 2 51.01 4.10 31.56
N TRP A 3 50.66 2.93 31.05
CA TRP A 3 49.96 2.78 29.78
C TRP A 3 48.51 3.22 29.98
N HIS A 4 48.10 4.28 29.28
CA HIS A 4 46.70 4.69 29.22
C HIS A 4 46.06 3.97 28.04
N GLN A 5 45.11 3.10 28.33
CA GLN A 5 44.35 2.36 27.33
C GLN A 5 43.14 3.22 26.93
N TRP A 6 43.13 3.67 25.69
CA TRP A 6 42.01 4.39 25.10
C TRP A 6 40.96 3.37 24.63
N PHE A 7 39.74 3.44 25.18
CA PHE A 7 38.59 2.71 24.64
C PHE A 7 37.94 3.57 23.55
N ILE A 8 37.97 3.09 22.31
CA ILE A 8 37.14 3.64 21.24
C ILE A 8 35.77 2.97 21.34
N ILE A 9 34.78 3.69 21.86
CA ILE A 9 33.37 3.29 21.70
C ILE A 9 32.98 3.66 20.28
N LYS A 10 32.83 2.66 19.39
CA LYS A 10 32.14 2.87 18.11
C LYS A 10 30.66 3.03 18.42
N ILE A 11 30.18 4.27 18.44
CA ILE A 11 28.75 4.56 18.43
C ILE A 11 28.31 4.46 16.97
N GLU A 12 27.47 3.46 16.65
CA GLU A 12 26.85 3.36 15.33
C GLU A 12 25.75 4.43 15.23
N ALA A 13 25.87 5.32 14.24
CA ALA A 13 24.85 6.33 13.98
C ALA A 13 23.48 5.65 13.72
N ILE A 14 22.48 6.02 14.50
CA ILE A 14 21.11 5.50 14.33
C ILE A 14 20.49 6.19 13.10
N ALA A 15 20.48 5.51 11.96
CA ALA A 15 19.81 6.01 10.76
C ALA A 15 18.29 5.83 10.92
N MET A 16 17.55 6.94 11.06
CA MET A 16 16.10 6.92 11.24
C MET A 16 15.38 7.09 9.89
N LEU A 17 14.37 6.24 9.61
CA LEU A 17 13.58 6.33 8.39
C LEU A 17 12.30 7.16 8.62
N LYS A 18 12.06 8.19 7.81
CA LYS A 18 10.80 8.96 7.86
C LYS A 18 9.98 8.79 6.59
N ALA A 19 8.66 8.62 6.74
CA ALA A 19 7.70 8.68 5.65
C ALA A 19 7.05 10.07 5.57
N ALA A 20 6.71 10.49 4.35
CA ALA A 20 5.91 11.68 4.08
C ALA A 20 5.00 11.44 2.86
N PHE A 21 3.86 12.11 2.82
CA PHE A 21 3.05 12.20 1.60
C PHE A 21 3.83 12.94 0.51
N ARG A 22 3.86 12.42 -0.71
CA ARG A 22 4.48 13.12 -1.86
C ARG A 22 3.68 14.34 -2.25
N HIS A 23 2.36 14.21 -2.22
CA HIS A 23 1.42 15.27 -2.57
C HIS A 23 0.31 15.34 -1.54
N LYS A 24 -0.14 16.56 -1.26
CA LYS A 24 -1.31 16.85 -0.43
C LYS A 24 -2.20 17.84 -1.21
N PRO A 25 -3.54 17.67 -1.18
CA PRO A 25 -4.44 18.70 -1.69
C PRO A 25 -4.27 20.01 -0.91
N ARG A 26 -4.63 21.15 -1.54
CA ARG A 26 -4.49 22.49 -0.94
C ARG A 26 -5.17 22.58 0.42
N ASP A 27 -6.37 22.02 0.54
CA ASP A 27 -7.19 22.08 1.75
C ASP A 27 -7.03 20.84 2.64
N TYR A 28 -5.84 20.20 2.60
CA TYR A 28 -5.56 18.93 3.28
C TYR A 28 -6.02 18.90 4.74
N ASN A 29 -5.68 19.92 5.53
CA ASN A 29 -6.01 19.92 6.97
C ASN A 29 -7.52 19.87 7.21
N THR A 30 -8.30 20.59 6.39
CA THR A 30 -9.76 20.55 6.45
C THR A 30 -10.29 19.18 6.02
N LEU A 31 -9.76 18.63 4.93
CA LEU A 31 -10.20 17.36 4.37
C LEU A 31 -9.96 16.16 5.29
N VAL A 32 -8.87 16.15 6.05
CA VAL A 32 -8.52 15.00 6.91
C VAL A 32 -9.15 15.07 8.31
N THR A 33 -9.66 16.24 8.71
CA THR A 33 -10.28 16.41 10.03
C THR A 33 -11.52 15.53 10.14
N ASN A 34 -11.57 14.68 11.17
CA ASN A 34 -12.63 13.68 11.39
C ASN A 34 -12.78 12.63 10.27
N ALA A 35 -11.83 12.54 9.34
CA ALA A 35 -11.92 11.63 8.22
C ALA A 35 -11.43 10.22 8.58
N THR A 36 -12.03 9.21 7.94
CA THR A 36 -11.53 7.83 7.94
C THR A 36 -10.58 7.63 6.77
N ILE A 37 -9.40 7.10 7.06
CA ILE A 37 -8.38 6.77 6.06
C ILE A 37 -8.35 5.26 5.81
N ILE A 38 -8.22 4.85 4.55
CA ILE A 38 -7.81 3.49 4.21
C ILE A 38 -6.29 3.46 4.08
N LEU A 39 -5.63 2.62 4.87
CA LEU A 39 -4.23 2.24 4.65
C LEU A 39 -4.23 0.95 3.83
N LEU A 40 -3.98 1.07 2.53
CA LEU A 40 -3.95 -0.08 1.62
C LEU A 40 -2.63 -0.83 1.77
N ILE A 41 -2.73 -2.12 2.05
CA ILE A 41 -1.62 -3.05 2.23
C ILE A 41 -1.66 -4.08 1.12
N SER A 42 -0.55 -4.21 0.40
CA SER A 42 -0.25 -5.31 -0.50
C SER A 42 0.78 -6.21 0.18
N PRO A 43 0.39 -7.38 0.75
CA PRO A 43 1.30 -8.28 1.43
C PRO A 43 2.46 -8.73 0.53
N GLY A 44 3.66 -8.85 1.10
CA GLY A 44 4.88 -9.21 0.37
C GLY A 44 5.61 -8.03 -0.28
N GLN A 45 5.05 -6.82 -0.24
CA GLN A 45 5.76 -5.61 -0.65
C GLN A 45 6.64 -5.07 0.50
N GLU A 46 7.92 -4.84 0.22
CA GLU A 46 8.92 -4.39 1.21
C GLU A 46 8.52 -3.10 1.96
N TYR A 47 7.75 -2.21 1.32
CA TYR A 47 7.29 -0.96 1.94
C TYR A 47 6.13 -1.13 2.93
N HIS A 48 5.53 -2.31 3.01
CA HIS A 48 4.56 -2.69 4.04
C HIS A 48 5.18 -3.55 5.14
N GLU A 49 6.52 -3.57 5.24
CA GLU A 49 7.23 -4.33 6.26
C GLU A 49 8.22 -3.42 7.01
N GLY A 50 8.59 -3.84 8.23
CA GLY A 50 9.68 -3.29 9.02
C GLY A 50 9.69 -1.76 9.15
N GLU A 51 10.87 -1.16 9.01
CA GLU A 51 11.07 0.29 9.22
C GLU A 51 10.23 1.16 8.28
N LYS A 52 9.96 0.72 7.04
CA LYS A 52 9.10 1.47 6.10
C LYS A 52 7.66 1.50 6.61
N PHE A 53 7.13 0.35 7.05
CA PHE A 53 5.78 0.31 7.59
C PHE A 53 5.66 1.08 8.90
N LYS A 54 6.65 0.96 9.79
CA LYS A 54 6.73 1.77 11.01
C LYS A 54 6.71 3.27 10.71
N ALA A 55 7.53 3.73 9.77
CA ALA A 55 7.56 5.13 9.37
C ALA A 55 6.22 5.61 8.77
N THR A 56 5.47 4.73 8.10
CA THR A 56 4.10 5.00 7.63
C THR A 56 3.14 5.16 8.81
N VAL A 57 3.16 4.28 9.80
CA VAL A 57 2.32 4.38 11.01
C VAL A 57 2.60 5.70 11.76
N GLU A 58 3.87 6.04 11.95
CA GLU A 58 4.26 7.31 12.55
C GLU A 58 3.78 8.52 11.76
N LEU A 59 3.76 8.44 10.42
CA LEU A 59 3.18 9.47 9.57
C LEU A 59 1.68 9.60 9.81
N LEU A 60 0.93 8.49 9.84
CA LEU A 60 -0.51 8.52 10.07
C LEU A 60 -0.87 9.15 11.43
N ASN A 61 -0.11 8.85 12.48
CA ASN A 61 -0.30 9.44 13.81
C ASN A 61 -0.21 10.98 13.83
N ARG A 62 0.55 11.57 12.92
CA ARG A 62 0.70 13.04 12.77
C ARG A 62 -0.10 13.62 11.59
N SER A 63 -0.99 12.83 10.97
CA SER A 63 -1.65 13.21 9.73
C SER A 63 -3.02 13.87 9.89
N GLY A 64 -3.61 13.83 11.09
CA GLY A 64 -4.89 14.49 11.39
C GLY A 64 -6.15 13.66 11.11
N PHE A 65 -6.01 12.44 10.57
CA PHE A 65 -7.12 11.50 10.40
C PHE A 65 -7.69 11.06 11.76
N ALA A 66 -8.97 10.72 11.80
CA ALA A 66 -9.63 10.30 13.04
C ALA A 66 -9.77 8.79 13.21
N LYS A 67 -9.81 8.03 12.10
CA LYS A 67 -9.92 6.56 12.12
C LYS A 67 -9.14 5.97 10.96
N CYS A 68 -8.51 4.82 11.16
CA CYS A 68 -7.82 4.07 10.11
C CYS A 68 -8.51 2.74 9.84
N HIS A 69 -8.72 2.41 8.57
CA HIS A 69 -9.05 1.08 8.10
C HIS A 69 -7.84 0.50 7.41
N VAL A 70 -7.20 -0.47 8.05
CA VAL A 70 -6.04 -1.16 7.51
C VAL A 70 -6.56 -2.24 6.59
N MET A 71 -6.37 -2.03 5.29
CA MET A 71 -6.89 -2.92 4.27
C MET A 71 -5.83 -3.87 3.75
N VAL A 72 -5.92 -5.13 4.14
CA VAL A 72 -4.99 -6.20 3.70
C VAL A 72 -5.50 -6.79 2.39
N GLY A 73 -4.87 -6.41 1.27
CA GLY A 73 -5.10 -6.91 -0.09
C GLY A 73 -4.53 -8.31 -0.32
N ASP A 74 -4.88 -9.24 0.57
CA ASP A 74 -4.36 -10.61 0.58
C ASP A 74 -4.94 -11.48 -0.52
N THR A 75 -6.21 -11.87 -0.44
CA THR A 75 -6.79 -12.84 -1.39
C THR A 75 -6.85 -12.30 -2.82
N ASN A 76 -6.76 -10.98 -3.03
CA ASN A 76 -6.53 -10.39 -4.36
C ASN A 76 -5.25 -10.89 -5.04
N TYR A 77 -4.19 -11.11 -4.25
CA TYR A 77 -2.90 -11.60 -4.71
C TYR A 77 -2.94 -13.05 -5.24
N ARG A 78 -4.05 -13.78 -5.04
CA ARG A 78 -4.24 -15.14 -5.61
C ARG A 78 -4.10 -15.16 -7.12
N HIS A 79 -4.47 -14.09 -7.81
CA HIS A 79 -4.32 -13.95 -9.26
C HIS A 79 -2.84 -13.93 -9.65
N THR A 80 -2.00 -13.21 -8.90
CA THR A 80 -0.55 -13.23 -9.11
C THR A 80 0.05 -14.59 -8.79
N LEU A 81 -0.35 -15.23 -7.68
CA LEU A 81 0.15 -16.57 -7.35
C LEU A 81 -0.18 -17.60 -8.43
N GLN A 82 -1.32 -17.43 -9.13
CA GLN A 82 -1.70 -18.33 -10.22
C GLN A 82 -0.70 -18.36 -11.37
N ILE A 83 0.01 -17.25 -11.62
CA ILE A 83 1.03 -17.14 -12.68
C ILE A 83 2.12 -18.20 -12.48
N GLU A 84 2.52 -18.45 -11.24
CA GLU A 84 3.53 -19.47 -10.88
C GLU A 84 2.89 -20.81 -10.53
N HIS A 85 1.67 -20.80 -9.99
CA HIS A 85 0.98 -21.97 -9.43
C HIS A 85 -0.40 -22.13 -10.06
N LYS A 86 -0.55 -23.05 -11.02
CA LYS A 86 -1.78 -23.18 -11.80
C LYS A 86 -3.05 -23.61 -11.03
N SER A 87 -2.98 -23.88 -9.73
CA SER A 87 -4.12 -24.32 -8.90
C SER A 87 -4.82 -23.11 -8.25
N PRO A 88 -6.04 -22.73 -8.68
CA PRO A 88 -6.72 -21.53 -8.16
C PRO A 88 -7.06 -21.62 -6.67
N ASN A 89 -7.52 -22.80 -6.21
CA ASN A 89 -7.88 -23.02 -4.81
C ASN A 89 -6.66 -22.91 -3.89
N ASP A 90 -5.53 -23.52 -4.28
CA ASP A 90 -4.29 -23.42 -3.50
C ASP A 90 -3.79 -21.97 -3.46
N CYS A 91 -3.88 -21.24 -4.58
CA CYS A 91 -3.52 -19.83 -4.64
C CYS A 91 -4.38 -18.96 -3.71
N TYR A 92 -5.69 -19.21 -3.65
CA TYR A 92 -6.59 -18.50 -2.74
C TYR A 92 -6.19 -18.73 -1.27
N TRP A 93 -6.00 -19.98 -0.85
CA TRP A 93 -5.63 -20.29 0.53
C TRP A 93 -4.23 -19.78 0.89
N ARG A 94 -3.27 -19.90 -0.02
CA ARG A 94 -1.93 -19.31 0.15
C ARG A 94 -2.01 -17.80 0.34
N ALA A 95 -2.74 -17.10 -0.52
CA ALA A 95 -2.92 -15.66 -0.43
C ALA A 95 -3.56 -15.25 0.91
N LYS A 96 -4.61 -15.97 1.34
CA LYS A 96 -5.27 -15.75 2.64
C LYS A 96 -4.31 -15.91 3.83
N ILE A 97 -3.51 -16.98 3.84
CA ILE A 97 -2.50 -17.23 4.87
C ILE A 97 -1.42 -16.13 4.86
N MET A 98 -1.01 -15.66 3.67
CA MET A 98 -0.07 -14.53 3.57
C MET A 98 -0.59 -13.28 4.26
N GLY A 99 -1.88 -12.96 4.12
CA GLY A 99 -2.53 -11.86 4.82
C GLY A 99 -2.50 -12.03 6.34
N GLN A 100 -2.90 -13.20 6.83
CA GLN A 100 -2.87 -13.53 8.27
C GLN A 100 -1.46 -13.41 8.85
N HIS A 101 -0.47 -13.95 8.14
CA HIS A 101 0.93 -13.86 8.56
C HIS A 101 1.45 -12.43 8.53
N TRP A 102 1.06 -11.62 7.55
CA TRP A 102 1.43 -10.20 7.51
C TRP A 102 0.91 -9.45 8.73
N VAL A 103 -0.36 -9.66 9.11
CA VAL A 103 -0.96 -9.07 10.31
C VAL A 103 -0.22 -9.50 11.56
N ALA A 104 0.07 -10.80 11.71
CA ALA A 104 0.77 -11.33 12.88
C ALA A 104 2.16 -10.70 13.05
N ARG A 105 2.95 -10.63 11.96
CA ARG A 105 4.31 -10.07 11.99
C ARG A 105 4.35 -8.56 12.21
N ASN A 106 3.34 -7.82 11.74
CA ASN A 106 3.28 -6.37 11.85
C ASN A 106 2.41 -5.87 13.02
N SER A 107 1.88 -6.79 13.84
CA SER A 107 1.02 -6.49 14.99
C SER A 107 1.62 -5.46 15.96
N ASN A 108 2.90 -5.61 16.31
CA ASN A 108 3.61 -4.66 17.19
C ASN A 108 3.71 -3.25 16.58
N ILE A 109 3.77 -3.13 15.25
CA ILE A 109 3.80 -1.83 14.57
C ILE A 109 2.38 -1.26 14.49
N LEU A 110 1.38 -2.09 14.18
CA LEU A 110 -0.03 -1.69 14.14
C LEU A 110 -0.54 -1.17 15.49
N GLN A 111 -0.11 -1.77 16.60
CA GLN A 111 -0.44 -1.32 17.95
C GLN A 111 0.09 0.10 18.27
N GLN A 112 1.02 0.63 17.48
CA GLN A 112 1.54 2.00 17.63
C GLN A 112 0.68 3.04 16.91
N LEU A 113 -0.38 2.64 16.18
CA LEU A 113 -1.36 3.59 15.65
C LEU A 113 -2.09 4.29 16.82
N ALA A 114 -1.94 5.61 16.89
CA ALA A 114 -2.53 6.44 17.93
C ALA A 114 -4.02 6.72 17.69
N ILE A 115 -4.51 6.46 16.47
CA ILE A 115 -5.92 6.61 16.10
C ILE A 115 -6.61 5.26 16.11
N PRO A 116 -7.92 5.19 16.44
CA PRO A 116 -8.69 3.97 16.34
C PRO A 116 -8.53 3.32 14.97
N TYR A 117 -8.31 2.02 14.94
CA TYR A 117 -8.18 1.28 13.69
C TYR A 117 -8.91 -0.05 13.69
N GLU A 118 -9.23 -0.52 12.48
CA GLU A 118 -9.84 -1.81 12.22
C GLU A 118 -9.11 -2.45 11.04
N ILE A 119 -8.88 -3.75 11.11
CA ILE A 119 -8.20 -4.51 10.05
C ILE A 119 -9.25 -5.22 9.21
N PHE A 120 -9.20 -5.02 7.91
CA PHE A 120 -10.03 -5.72 6.94
C PHE A 120 -9.17 -6.58 6.01
N HIS A 121 -9.71 -7.75 5.69
CA HIS A 121 -9.16 -8.65 4.69
C HIS A 121 -9.93 -8.52 3.38
N TRP A 122 -9.28 -8.86 2.25
CA TRP A 122 -9.82 -8.61 0.91
C TRP A 122 -11.18 -9.26 0.65
N ASP A 123 -11.39 -10.45 1.19
CA ASP A 123 -12.66 -11.18 1.10
C ASP A 123 -13.86 -10.39 1.64
N ARG A 124 -13.67 -9.46 2.57
CA ARG A 124 -14.75 -8.58 3.06
C ARG A 124 -15.42 -7.84 1.91
N TRP A 125 -14.64 -7.37 0.95
CA TRP A 125 -15.17 -6.63 -0.20
C TRP A 125 -15.66 -7.54 -1.31
N LEU A 126 -15.03 -8.70 -1.51
CA LEU A 126 -15.54 -9.70 -2.47
C LEU A 126 -16.91 -10.24 -2.06
N CYS A 127 -17.19 -10.31 -0.76
CA CYS A 127 -18.49 -10.68 -0.21
C CYS A 127 -19.48 -9.50 -0.12
N HIS A 128 -19.10 -8.28 -0.50
CA HIS A 128 -20.01 -7.14 -0.44
C HIS A 128 -21.11 -7.27 -1.50
N PRO A 129 -22.40 -7.01 -1.19
CA PRO A 129 -23.49 -7.21 -2.15
C PRO A 129 -23.33 -6.45 -3.48
N ARG A 130 -22.69 -5.28 -3.44
CA ARG A 130 -22.44 -4.43 -4.62
C ARG A 130 -21.16 -4.77 -5.40
N TYR A 131 -20.35 -5.72 -4.92
CA TYR A 131 -19.09 -6.07 -5.58
C TYR A 131 -19.32 -6.57 -7.01
N ASN A 132 -20.27 -7.49 -7.20
CA ASN A 132 -20.55 -8.05 -8.52
C ASN A 132 -21.02 -6.97 -9.52
N ASP A 133 -21.82 -6.00 -9.08
CA ASP A 133 -22.28 -4.89 -9.92
C ASP A 133 -21.08 -4.07 -10.43
N TYR A 134 -20.15 -3.73 -9.53
CA TYR A 134 -18.97 -2.95 -9.89
C TYR A 134 -17.95 -3.74 -10.68
N LYS A 135 -17.80 -5.04 -10.41
CA LYS A 135 -16.96 -5.91 -11.24
C LYS A 135 -17.53 -5.98 -12.66
N GLN A 136 -18.83 -6.17 -12.81
CA GLN A 136 -19.49 -6.15 -14.12
C GLN A 136 -19.35 -4.80 -14.82
N GLN A 137 -19.45 -3.68 -14.09
CA GLN A 137 -19.22 -2.36 -14.66
C GLN A 137 -17.78 -2.22 -15.20
N VAL A 138 -16.77 -2.64 -14.44
CA VAL A 138 -15.36 -2.61 -14.86
C VAL A 138 -15.12 -3.54 -16.05
N ASP A 139 -15.72 -4.73 -16.07
CA ASP A 139 -15.64 -5.65 -17.21
C ASP A 139 -16.28 -5.05 -18.46
N ASN A 140 -17.47 -4.45 -18.35
CA ASN A 140 -18.14 -3.78 -19.46
C ASN A 140 -17.30 -2.62 -20.02
N LEU A 141 -16.67 -1.81 -19.15
CA LEU A 141 -15.75 -0.74 -19.59
C LEU A 141 -14.53 -1.33 -20.31
N PHE A 142 -13.96 -2.42 -19.81
CA PHE A 142 -12.84 -3.09 -20.45
C PHE A 142 -13.18 -3.64 -21.85
N ASP A 143 -14.38 -4.19 -22.01
CA ASP A 143 -14.80 -4.79 -23.27
C ASP A 143 -15.18 -3.74 -24.32
N ASN A 144 -15.80 -2.63 -23.88
CA ASN A 144 -16.42 -1.67 -24.80
C ASN A 144 -15.66 -0.35 -24.97
N GLU A 145 -14.80 0.06 -24.03
CA GLU A 145 -14.07 1.33 -24.10
C GLU A 145 -12.58 1.12 -24.45
N PRO A 146 -12.14 1.43 -25.69
CA PRO A 146 -10.77 1.13 -26.13
C PRO A 146 -9.67 1.77 -25.28
N SER A 147 -9.85 3.03 -24.87
CA SER A 147 -8.88 3.75 -24.05
C SER A 147 -8.77 3.19 -22.63
N PHE A 148 -9.90 2.72 -22.08
CA PHE A 148 -9.93 2.04 -20.79
C PHE A 148 -9.20 0.70 -20.87
N ARG A 149 -9.49 -0.09 -21.91
CA ARG A 149 -8.81 -1.36 -22.18
C ARG A 149 -7.30 -1.18 -22.33
N GLU A 150 -6.86 -0.18 -23.09
CA GLU A 150 -5.44 0.13 -23.28
C GLU A 150 -4.73 0.44 -21.95
N ALA A 151 -5.36 1.24 -21.07
CA ALA A 151 -4.83 1.54 -19.74
C ALA A 151 -4.64 0.30 -18.86
N PHE A 152 -5.58 -0.65 -18.93
CA PHE A 152 -5.49 -1.93 -18.22
C PHE A 152 -4.38 -2.81 -18.80
N LEU A 153 -4.33 -2.97 -20.12
CA LEU A 153 -3.28 -3.74 -20.79
C LEU A 153 -1.90 -3.15 -20.52
N PHE A 154 -1.74 -1.83 -20.56
CA PHE A 154 -0.49 -1.15 -20.21
C PHE A 154 -0.06 -1.46 -18.78
N SER A 155 -0.98 -1.39 -17.83
CA SER A 155 -0.71 -1.66 -16.41
C SER A 155 -0.35 -3.13 -16.19
N ALA A 156 -1.07 -4.06 -16.81
CA ALA A 156 -0.81 -5.49 -16.74
C ALA A 156 0.55 -5.86 -17.35
N ASN A 157 0.85 -5.36 -18.55
CA ASN A 157 2.14 -5.60 -19.20
C ASN A 157 3.31 -5.08 -18.36
N LYS A 158 3.18 -3.92 -17.73
CA LYS A 158 4.23 -3.38 -16.84
C LYS A 158 4.49 -4.29 -15.64
N PHE A 159 3.45 -4.94 -15.11
CA PHE A 159 3.57 -5.90 -14.02
C PHE A 159 4.21 -7.20 -14.48
N VAL A 160 3.70 -7.81 -15.55
CA VAL A 160 4.20 -9.09 -16.11
C VAL A 160 5.66 -9.02 -16.53
N ARG A 161 6.14 -7.86 -17.02
CA ARG A 161 7.56 -7.63 -17.33
C ARG A 161 8.52 -7.83 -16.15
N ARG A 162 8.03 -7.96 -14.92
CA ARG A 162 8.85 -8.27 -13.74
C ARG A 162 9.06 -9.78 -13.55
N PHE A 163 8.19 -10.58 -14.15
CA PHE A 163 8.25 -12.04 -14.17
C PHE A 163 9.09 -12.50 -15.38
N CYS A 164 10.37 -12.11 -15.41
CA CYS A 164 11.31 -12.48 -16.47
C CYS A 164 11.93 -13.87 -16.23
N ASN A 165 11.10 -14.89 -16.05
CA ASN A 165 11.56 -16.28 -15.95
C ASN A 165 11.16 -17.03 -17.23
N ALA A 166 12.06 -17.89 -17.73
CA ALA A 166 11.90 -18.59 -19.01
C ALA A 166 10.69 -19.53 -19.11
N ASP A 167 10.12 -19.93 -17.96
CA ASP A 167 9.06 -20.96 -17.87
C ASP A 167 7.65 -20.39 -17.68
N ILE A 168 7.46 -19.06 -17.74
CA ILE A 168 6.16 -18.42 -17.51
C ILE A 168 5.43 -18.21 -18.84
N ASP A 169 4.19 -18.72 -18.92
CA ASP A 169 3.26 -18.40 -20.01
C ASP A 169 2.83 -16.92 -19.90
N ILE A 170 3.37 -16.09 -20.79
CA ILE A 170 3.14 -14.64 -20.82
C ILE A 170 1.66 -14.31 -21.05
N HIS A 171 0.97 -15.06 -21.92
CA HIS A 171 -0.45 -14.80 -22.19
C HIS A 171 -1.30 -15.07 -20.95
N PHE A 172 -1.05 -16.19 -20.29
CA PHE A 172 -1.69 -16.51 -19.02
C PHE A 172 -1.35 -15.49 -17.93
N ALA A 173 -0.09 -15.07 -17.84
CA ALA A 173 0.36 -14.05 -16.88
C ALA A 173 -0.36 -12.70 -17.07
N ILE A 174 -0.53 -12.27 -18.33
CA ILE A 174 -1.28 -11.06 -18.66
C ILE A 174 -2.75 -11.23 -18.26
N GLN A 175 -3.37 -12.37 -18.56
CA GLN A 175 -4.76 -12.64 -18.18
C GLN A 175 -4.96 -12.57 -16.66
N GLN A 176 -4.10 -13.23 -15.88
CA GLN A 176 -4.18 -13.18 -14.41
C GLN A 176 -3.92 -11.77 -13.88
N SER A 177 -2.99 -11.02 -14.48
CA SER A 177 -2.75 -9.63 -14.12
C SER A 177 -3.96 -8.73 -14.43
N LEU A 178 -4.74 -9.02 -15.48
CA LEU A 178 -5.97 -8.31 -15.78
C LEU A 178 -7.07 -8.63 -14.77
N GLU A 179 -7.24 -9.89 -14.38
CA GLU A 179 -8.22 -10.26 -13.33
C GLU A 179 -7.88 -9.62 -11.99
N TYR A 180 -6.60 -9.59 -11.60
CA TYR A 180 -6.11 -8.82 -10.45
C TYR A 180 -6.57 -7.36 -10.53
N LEU A 181 -6.27 -6.68 -11.64
CA LEU A 181 -6.53 -5.26 -11.80
C LEU A 181 -8.04 -4.96 -11.85
N LYS A 182 -8.83 -5.79 -12.52
CA LYS A 182 -10.29 -5.61 -12.62
C LYS A 182 -10.96 -5.73 -11.25
N GLU A 183 -10.57 -6.74 -10.46
CA GLU A 183 -11.05 -6.92 -9.09
C GLU A 183 -10.61 -5.77 -8.18
N GLU A 184 -9.33 -5.38 -8.23
CA GLU A 184 -8.80 -4.27 -7.44
C GLU A 184 -9.49 -2.94 -7.80
N CYS A 185 -9.67 -2.65 -9.08
CA CYS A 185 -10.33 -1.44 -9.56
C CYS A 185 -11.81 -1.40 -9.19
N ALA A 186 -12.53 -2.52 -9.23
CA ALA A 186 -13.94 -2.59 -8.83
C ALA A 186 -14.15 -2.30 -7.33
N VAL A 187 -13.22 -2.74 -6.49
CA VAL A 187 -13.28 -2.51 -5.04
C VAL A 187 -12.81 -1.10 -4.67
N ILE A 188 -11.59 -0.73 -5.08
CA ILE A 188 -10.90 0.46 -4.57
C ILE A 188 -11.53 1.75 -5.07
N MET A 189 -12.08 1.75 -6.29
CA MET A 189 -12.62 2.95 -6.90
C MET A 189 -14.12 3.10 -6.62
N PRO A 190 -15.03 2.43 -7.34
CA PRO A 190 -16.45 2.73 -7.20
C PRO A 190 -17.05 2.20 -5.90
N LEU A 191 -16.68 1.01 -5.42
CA LEU A 191 -17.25 0.46 -4.18
C LEU A 191 -16.84 1.27 -2.95
N TRP A 192 -15.56 1.55 -2.77
CA TRP A 192 -15.12 2.39 -1.66
C TRP A 192 -15.64 3.82 -1.76
N ALA A 193 -15.71 4.39 -2.96
CA ALA A 193 -16.36 5.67 -3.17
C ALA A 193 -17.81 5.62 -2.68
N GLU A 194 -18.61 4.61 -3.06
CA GLU A 194 -20.02 4.44 -2.65
C GLU A 194 -20.18 4.33 -1.13
N LEU A 195 -19.23 3.67 -0.45
CA LEU A 195 -19.21 3.55 1.00
C LEU A 195 -18.73 4.82 1.74
N GLY A 196 -18.34 5.87 0.99
CA GLY A 196 -17.94 7.15 1.54
C GLY A 196 -16.46 7.24 1.93
N TYR A 197 -15.63 6.28 1.52
CA TYR A 197 -14.18 6.40 1.68
C TYR A 197 -13.63 7.41 0.67
N GLN A 198 -12.96 8.43 1.20
CA GLN A 198 -12.38 9.50 0.40
C GLN A 198 -10.86 9.51 0.44
N HIS A 199 -10.22 8.79 1.36
CA HIS A 199 -8.79 8.90 1.59
C HIS A 199 -8.14 7.51 1.51
N ILE A 200 -7.11 7.38 0.69
CA ILE A 200 -6.36 6.13 0.53
C ILE A 200 -4.87 6.43 0.60
N VAL A 201 -4.18 5.85 1.60
CA VAL A 201 -2.72 5.84 1.67
C VAL A 201 -2.20 4.57 1.02
N TYR A 202 -1.30 4.74 0.06
CA TYR A 202 -0.54 3.65 -0.53
C TYR A 202 0.85 4.16 -0.93
N PRO A 203 1.96 3.44 -0.68
CA PRO A 203 3.28 3.98 -0.99
C PRO A 203 3.55 4.22 -2.48
N GLY A 204 2.91 3.44 -3.35
CA GLY A 204 2.97 3.61 -4.80
C GLY A 204 2.08 4.73 -5.33
N ASN A 205 2.40 5.22 -6.54
CA ASN A 205 1.48 6.07 -7.29
C ASN A 205 0.29 5.24 -7.78
N MET A 206 -0.85 5.89 -7.99
CA MET A 206 -2.02 5.26 -8.62
C MET A 206 -1.64 4.71 -10.00
N LEU A 207 -2.07 3.48 -10.29
CA LEU A 207 -1.85 2.84 -11.59
C LEU A 207 -2.75 3.47 -12.66
N LYS A 208 -2.37 3.36 -13.94
CA LYS A 208 -3.15 3.92 -15.04
C LYS A 208 -4.54 3.28 -15.16
N ALA A 209 -4.65 1.97 -14.96
CA ALA A 209 -5.92 1.24 -14.87
C ALA A 209 -6.84 1.80 -13.78
N MET A 210 -6.28 2.11 -12.62
CA MET A 210 -7.01 2.63 -11.48
C MET A 210 -7.42 4.10 -11.69
N GLU A 211 -6.55 4.92 -12.30
CA GLU A 211 -6.86 6.30 -12.67
C GLU A 211 -8.00 6.37 -13.69
N THR A 212 -7.99 5.53 -14.73
CA THR A 212 -9.09 5.51 -15.70
C THR A 212 -10.39 4.98 -15.06
N THR A 213 -10.30 4.02 -14.13
CA THR A 213 -11.46 3.57 -13.35
C THR A 213 -12.04 4.68 -12.50
N TYR A 214 -11.20 5.46 -11.81
CA TYR A 214 -11.63 6.64 -11.07
C TYR A 214 -12.41 7.62 -11.96
N GLN A 215 -11.85 7.94 -13.13
CA GLN A 215 -12.46 8.87 -14.08
C GLN A 215 -13.82 8.38 -14.61
N GLN A 216 -13.94 7.10 -14.93
CA GLN A 216 -15.13 6.52 -15.55
C GLN A 216 -16.22 6.12 -14.54
N THR A 217 -15.87 5.92 -13.28
CA THR A 217 -16.81 5.38 -12.28
C THR A 217 -17.04 6.34 -11.10
N VAL A 218 -16.00 6.94 -10.53
CA VAL A 218 -16.10 7.74 -9.31
C VAL A 218 -16.49 9.19 -9.61
N LEU A 219 -15.90 9.81 -10.64
CA LEU A 219 -16.27 11.18 -11.03
C LEU A 219 -17.75 11.31 -11.42
N PRO A 220 -18.36 10.37 -12.19
CA PRO A 220 -19.80 10.41 -12.46
C PRO A 220 -20.67 10.30 -11.20
N MET A 221 -20.20 9.63 -10.14
CA MET A 221 -20.88 9.59 -8.84
C MET A 221 -20.81 10.92 -8.09
N LYS A 222 -20.09 11.92 -8.61
CA LYS A 222 -19.78 13.20 -7.95
C LYS A 222 -19.12 13.01 -6.58
N ARG A 223 -18.28 11.97 -6.47
CA ARG A 223 -17.47 11.66 -5.29
C ARG A 223 -16.00 11.92 -5.60
N LEU A 224 -15.20 12.05 -4.55
CA LEU A 224 -13.77 12.28 -4.64
C LEU A 224 -13.01 11.22 -3.84
N ILE A 225 -11.91 10.75 -4.42
CA ILE A 225 -10.93 9.92 -3.74
C ILE A 225 -9.59 10.64 -3.82
N TYR A 226 -8.99 10.87 -2.66
CA TYR A 226 -7.65 11.38 -2.47
C TYR A 226 -6.68 10.22 -2.28
N TRP A 227 -5.83 10.01 -3.28
CA TRP A 227 -4.72 9.05 -3.22
C TRP A 227 -3.47 9.72 -2.66
N TYR A 228 -2.92 9.15 -1.59
CA TYR A 228 -1.78 9.70 -0.87
C TYR A 228 -0.53 8.82 -1.05
N PRO A 229 0.26 9.05 -2.12
CA PRO A 229 1.50 8.31 -2.34
C PRO A 229 2.57 8.70 -1.31
N LEU A 230 3.41 7.74 -0.90
CA LEU A 230 4.45 7.97 0.11
C LEU A 230 5.85 8.10 -0.49
N ARG A 231 6.67 8.94 0.16
CA ARG A 231 8.13 8.97 0.00
C ARG A 231 8.77 8.61 1.33
N PHE A 232 9.84 7.83 1.28
CA PHE A 232 10.66 7.47 2.44
C PHE A 232 12.03 8.14 2.33
N LYS A 233 12.50 8.74 3.41
CA LYS A 233 13.81 9.39 3.50
C LYS A 233 14.55 8.88 4.72
N ARG A 234 15.80 8.42 4.54
CA ARG A 234 16.72 8.16 5.65
C ARG A 234 17.28 9.48 6.15
N LEU A 235 17.25 9.68 7.45
CA LEU A 235 17.94 10.75 8.15
C LEU A 235 19.11 10.12 8.90
N VAL A 236 20.27 10.75 8.77
CA VAL A 236 21.43 10.46 9.62
C VAL A 236 21.45 11.58 10.64
N GLU A 237 21.31 11.25 11.92
CA GLU A 237 21.60 12.22 12.98
C GLU A 237 23.12 12.40 13.01
N ALA A 238 23.59 13.62 12.76
CA ALA A 238 24.95 14.00 13.08
C ALA A 238 24.96 14.31 14.57
N GLU A 239 25.67 13.51 15.38
CA GLU A 239 25.96 13.92 16.75
C GLU A 239 26.97 15.06 16.70
N ASP A 240 26.59 16.23 17.24
CA ASP A 240 27.54 17.28 17.58
C ASP A 240 28.54 16.70 18.58
N SER A 241 29.81 16.69 18.19
CA SER A 241 30.92 16.26 19.05
C SER A 241 31.00 17.17 20.28
N VAL A 242 30.53 16.68 21.43
CA VAL A 242 30.65 17.41 22.69
C VAL A 242 32.12 17.46 23.12
N CYS A 243 32.70 18.64 22.89
CA CYS A 243 33.67 19.39 23.67
C CYS A 243 34.60 18.63 24.65
N ASN A 244 35.90 18.71 24.36
CA ASN A 244 37.01 18.34 25.24
C ASN A 244 36.86 18.91 26.67
N TYR A 245 36.73 18.03 27.67
CA TYR A 245 37.12 18.38 29.04
C TYR A 245 38.65 18.33 29.15
N LYS A 246 39.28 19.50 29.30
CA LYS A 246 40.61 19.57 29.92
C LYS A 246 40.43 19.18 31.39
N GLN A 247 40.99 18.05 31.81
CA GLN A 247 41.21 17.81 33.23
C GLN A 247 42.29 18.77 33.70
N VAL A 248 41.90 19.65 34.63
CA VAL A 248 42.80 20.43 35.46
C VAL A 248 43.24 19.54 36.62
N ALA A 249 44.50 19.12 36.60
CA ALA A 249 45.43 19.03 37.74
C ALA A 249 46.72 18.36 37.27
#